data_AF-A0A5J5W1L0-F1
#
_entry.id   AF-A0A5J5W1L0-F1
#
_cell.length_a   1.000
_cell.length_b   1.000
_cell.length_c   1.000
_cell.angle_alpha   90.00
_cell.angle_beta   90.00
_cell.angle_gamma   90.00
#
_symmetry.space_group_name_H-M   'P 1'
#
loop_
_entity.id
_entity.type
_entity.pdbx_description
1 polymer ?
#
loop_
_entity_poly.entity_id
_entity_poly.type
_entity_poly.pdbx_seq_one_letter_code
_entity_poly.pdbx_strand_id
1 'polypeptide(L)'
;MASQVSQMPSSSPLSSNKDEMRPKADFQPSIWGDFFLNCPDKNIDAGTESRHQELKEEVRKMIVAPMANSTQKLAFIDSVQRLGVSYHFTKEIEDELENIYHNNNDAENDLYTTSLRFRLLREHGYNVSCDVFNKFKDEQGNFKSSVTSDVRGLLELYQASYLRVHGEDILDEAISFTTNHLSLAVASLDHPLSEEVSHALKQSIRRGLPRV
;
A
#
# COMPACT_ATOMS: atom_id res chain seq x y z
N MET A 1 -14.31 47.97 47.27
CA MET A 1 -13.21 47.32 48.00
C MET A 1 -12.27 46.73 46.96
N ALA A 2 -11.16 47.41 46.71
CA ALA A 2 -10.15 47.01 45.74
C ALA A 2 -9.05 46.24 46.48
N SER A 3 -8.77 45.00 46.07
CA SER A 3 -7.67 44.22 46.63
C SER A 3 -6.39 44.51 45.86
N GLN A 4 -5.44 45.15 46.54
CA GLN A 4 -4.05 45.31 46.11
C GLN A 4 -3.35 43.94 46.11
N VAL A 5 -2.72 43.59 44.99
CA VAL A 5 -1.81 42.44 44.92
C VAL A 5 -0.44 42.89 45.42
N SER A 6 -0.01 42.28 46.53
CA SER A 6 1.30 42.47 47.15
C SER A 6 2.41 41.93 46.23
N GLN A 7 3.37 42.77 45.84
CA GLN A 7 4.59 42.34 45.15
C GLN A 7 5.57 41.75 46.16
N MET A 8 5.91 40.47 46.00
CA MET A 8 7.00 39.83 46.72
C MET A 8 8.37 40.27 46.13
N PRO A 9 9.39 40.50 46.96
CA PRO A 9 10.69 41.00 46.52
C PRO A 9 11.47 39.93 45.75
N SER A 10 12.16 40.37 44.69
CA SER A 10 13.04 39.53 43.87
C SER A 10 14.21 39.00 44.69
N SER A 11 14.37 37.68 44.75
CA SER A 11 15.55 37.04 45.31
C SER A 11 16.78 37.33 44.44
N SER A 12 17.85 37.82 45.08
CA SER A 12 19.17 37.97 44.46
C SER A 12 19.71 36.59 44.03
N PRO A 13 20.49 36.50 42.93
CA PRO A 13 20.97 35.21 42.44
C PRO A 13 22.04 34.64 43.36
N LEU A 14 21.80 33.45 43.90
CA LEU A 14 22.86 32.59 44.43
C LEU A 14 23.80 32.22 43.27
N SER A 15 25.02 32.74 43.31
CA SER A 15 26.11 32.34 42.42
C SER A 15 26.55 30.91 42.74
N SER A 16 25.99 29.93 42.03
CA SER A 16 26.64 28.64 41.86
C SER A 16 27.22 28.58 40.46
N ASN A 17 28.51 28.90 40.37
CA ASN A 17 29.35 28.75 39.19
C ASN A 17 29.42 27.27 38.76
N LYS A 18 28.48 26.87 37.92
CA LYS A 18 28.72 25.90 36.85
C LYS A 18 28.15 26.56 35.60
N ASP A 19 29.03 27.02 34.72
CA ASP A 19 28.65 27.29 33.32
C ASP A 19 28.19 25.97 32.71
N GLU A 20 26.93 25.60 32.95
CA GLU A 20 26.24 24.62 32.11
C GLU A 20 26.04 25.30 30.76
N MET A 21 27.08 25.26 29.92
CA MET A 21 27.02 25.72 28.54
C MET A 21 25.96 24.87 27.81
N ARG A 22 24.72 25.35 27.79
CA ARG A 22 23.64 24.71 27.05
C ARG A 22 24.02 24.69 25.56
N PRO A 23 23.92 23.54 24.86
CA PRO A 23 24.13 23.49 23.43
C PRO A 23 23.23 24.46 22.68
N LYS A 24 23.70 25.02 21.56
CA LYS A 24 22.91 25.89 20.68
C LYS A 24 21.72 25.11 20.12
N ALA A 25 20.51 25.64 20.26
CA ALA A 25 19.32 25.10 19.59
C ALA A 25 19.21 25.73 18.19
N ASP A 26 19.65 25.00 17.17
CA ASP A 26 19.62 25.39 15.75
C ASP A 26 18.49 24.70 14.96
N PHE A 27 17.52 24.13 15.66
CA PHE A 27 16.33 23.54 15.06
C PHE A 27 15.53 24.59 14.29
N GLN A 28 15.13 24.24 13.07
CA GLN A 28 14.25 25.09 12.28
C GLN A 28 12.87 25.20 12.95
N PRO A 29 12.22 26.37 12.88
CA PRO A 29 10.85 26.51 13.36
C PRO A 29 9.92 25.61 12.54
N SER A 30 8.75 25.29 13.12
CA SER A 30 7.73 24.50 12.43
C SER A 30 7.28 25.19 11.13
N ILE A 31 7.34 24.48 10.01
CA ILE A 31 6.78 24.96 8.72
C ILE A 31 5.26 25.15 8.78
N TRP A 32 4.59 24.55 9.78
CA TRP A 32 3.14 24.57 9.93
C TRP A 32 2.65 25.74 10.79
N GLY A 33 3.53 26.36 11.58
CA GLY A 33 3.14 27.34 12.59
C GLY A 33 1.92 26.87 13.38
N ASP A 34 0.87 27.68 13.37
CA ASP A 34 -0.38 27.46 14.10
C ASP A 34 -1.50 26.88 13.21
N PHE A 35 -1.20 26.52 11.95
CA PHE A 35 -2.20 26.18 10.93
C PHE A 35 -3.16 25.04 11.36
N PHE A 36 -2.65 24.05 12.11
CA PHE A 36 -3.43 22.91 12.60
C PHE A 36 -3.80 23.00 14.10
N LEU A 37 -3.61 24.15 14.76
CA LEU A 37 -3.95 24.29 16.18
C LEU A 37 -5.45 24.11 16.45
N ASN A 38 -6.30 24.56 15.51
CA ASN A 38 -7.74 24.43 15.62
C ASN A 38 -8.21 23.17 14.89
N CYS A 39 -8.99 22.34 15.58
CA CYS A 39 -9.65 21.20 14.95
C CYS A 39 -10.71 21.72 13.94
N PRO A 40 -10.68 21.26 12.68
CA PRO A 40 -11.70 21.62 11.71
C PRO A 40 -13.10 21.16 12.15
N ASP A 41 -14.12 21.94 11.81
CA ASP A 41 -15.51 21.54 11.99
C ASP A 41 -15.84 20.29 11.16
N LYS A 42 -16.46 19.29 11.79
CA LYS A 42 -16.82 18.01 11.15
C LYS A 42 -18.17 18.07 10.41
N ASN A 43 -18.59 19.25 9.97
CA ASN A 43 -19.90 19.43 9.32
C ASN A 43 -19.84 18.91 7.88
N ILE A 44 -20.02 17.61 7.72
CA ILE A 44 -20.31 16.97 6.43
C ILE A 44 -21.79 17.22 6.13
N ASP A 45 -22.13 17.60 4.90
CA ASP A 45 -23.53 17.80 4.54
C ASP A 45 -24.28 16.47 4.53
N ALA A 46 -25.55 16.50 4.96
CA ALA A 46 -26.36 15.30 5.09
C ALA A 46 -26.56 14.54 3.76
N GLY A 47 -26.49 15.24 2.62
CA GLY A 47 -26.59 14.63 1.29
C GLY A 47 -25.37 13.77 0.98
N THR A 48 -24.17 14.29 1.24
CA THR A 48 -22.90 13.57 1.08
C THR A 48 -22.82 12.35 2.00
N GLU A 49 -23.26 12.46 3.26
CA GLU A 49 -23.30 11.32 4.18
C GLU A 49 -24.26 10.22 3.69
N SER A 50 -25.46 10.60 3.23
CA SER A 50 -26.41 9.65 2.63
C SER A 50 -25.82 8.97 1.40
N ARG A 51 -25.18 9.75 0.51
CA ARG A 51 -24.56 9.22 -0.71
C ARG A 51 -23.40 8.27 -0.39
N HIS A 52 -22.59 8.60 0.61
CA HIS A 52 -21.52 7.73 1.08
C HIS A 52 -22.06 6.38 1.56
N GLN A 53 -23.14 6.39 2.35
CA GLN A 53 -23.76 5.16 2.84
C GLN A 53 -24.39 4.32 1.72
N GLU A 54 -25.01 4.95 0.71
CA GLU A 54 -25.51 4.27 -0.49
C GLU A 54 -24.37 3.59 -1.26
N LEU A 55 -23.31 4.33 -1.58
CA LEU A 55 -22.15 3.83 -2.32
C LEU A 55 -21.45 2.68 -1.58
N LYS A 56 -21.37 2.76 -0.25
CA LYS A 56 -20.81 1.69 0.57
C LYS A 56 -21.60 0.38 0.39
N GLU A 57 -22.92 0.44 0.39
CA GLU A 57 -23.76 -0.75 0.17
C GLU A 57 -23.68 -1.26 -1.27
N GLU A 58 -23.57 -0.37 -2.26
CA GLU A 58 -23.34 -0.76 -3.66
C GLU A 58 -22.00 -1.50 -3.82
N VAL A 59 -20.91 -0.96 -3.25
CA VAL A 59 -19.59 -1.61 -3.28
C VAL A 59 -19.61 -2.95 -2.57
N ARG A 60 -20.25 -3.06 -1.39
CA ARG A 60 -20.43 -4.35 -0.71
C ARG A 60 -21.09 -5.38 -1.63
N LYS A 61 -22.17 -5.00 -2.31
CA LYS A 61 -22.87 -5.89 -3.25
C LYS A 61 -21.98 -6.30 -4.43
N MET A 62 -21.14 -5.40 -4.95
CA MET A 62 -20.18 -5.72 -6.00
C MET A 62 -19.10 -6.72 -5.53
N ILE A 63 -18.66 -6.63 -4.27
CA ILE A 63 -17.71 -7.60 -3.70
C ILE A 63 -18.35 -8.99 -3.56
N VAL A 64 -19.60 -9.08 -3.12
CA VAL A 64 -20.27 -10.38 -2.89
C VAL A 64 -20.88 -10.98 -4.18
N ALA A 65 -21.23 -10.16 -5.16
CA ALA A 65 -21.84 -10.64 -6.39
C ALA A 65 -20.87 -11.51 -7.21
N PRO A 66 -21.33 -12.60 -7.85
CA PRO A 66 -20.49 -13.38 -8.76
C PRO A 66 -19.94 -12.50 -9.88
N MET A 67 -18.64 -12.58 -10.15
CA MET A 67 -18.00 -11.96 -11.30
C MET A 67 -17.68 -12.99 -12.38
N ALA A 68 -17.47 -12.54 -13.62
CA ALA A 68 -17.30 -13.44 -14.76
C ALA A 68 -16.05 -14.33 -14.65
N ASN A 69 -15.00 -13.88 -13.96
CA ASN A 69 -13.81 -14.68 -13.65
C ASN A 69 -13.13 -14.22 -12.35
N SER A 70 -12.31 -15.11 -11.77
CA SER A 70 -11.57 -14.84 -10.53
C SER A 70 -10.57 -13.70 -10.67
N THR A 71 -10.01 -13.48 -11.87
CA THR A 71 -9.08 -12.36 -12.14
C THR A 71 -9.75 -11.00 -11.93
N GLN A 72 -10.97 -10.81 -12.43
CA GLN A 72 -11.74 -9.58 -12.25
C GLN A 72 -12.08 -9.35 -10.78
N LYS A 73 -12.42 -10.42 -10.05
CA LYS A 73 -12.68 -10.35 -8.61
C LYS A 73 -11.44 -9.88 -7.85
N LEU A 74 -10.28 -10.48 -8.12
CA LEU A 74 -9.00 -10.10 -7.51
C LEU A 74 -8.64 -8.64 -7.83
N ALA A 75 -8.76 -8.22 -9.10
CA ALA A 75 -8.46 -6.84 -9.50
C ALA A 75 -9.41 -5.82 -8.85
N PHE A 76 -10.67 -6.19 -8.63
CA PHE A 76 -11.64 -5.36 -7.92
C PHE A 76 -11.29 -5.22 -6.43
N ILE A 77 -10.95 -6.33 -5.77
CA ILE A 77 -10.49 -6.31 -4.37
C ILE A 77 -9.23 -5.46 -4.24
N ASP A 78 -8.26 -5.61 -5.14
CA ASP A 78 -7.05 -4.79 -5.18
C ASP A 78 -7.38 -3.30 -5.32
N SER A 79 -8.30 -2.94 -6.21
CA SER A 79 -8.75 -1.56 -6.38
C SER A 79 -9.38 -1.00 -5.10
N VAL A 80 -10.22 -1.78 -4.41
CA VAL A 80 -10.84 -1.39 -3.14
C VAL A 80 -9.79 -1.17 -2.04
N GLN A 81 -8.75 -2.00 -1.99
CA GLN A 81 -7.63 -1.84 -1.05
C GLN A 81 -6.78 -0.61 -1.38
N ARG A 82 -6.43 -0.41 -2.65
CA ARG A 82 -5.59 0.71 -3.10
C ARG A 82 -6.30 2.07 -3.00
N LEU A 83 -7.63 2.09 -3.08
CA LEU A 83 -8.45 3.28 -2.76
C LEU A 83 -8.54 3.56 -1.26
N GLY A 84 -8.02 2.67 -0.40
CA GLY A 84 -7.96 2.86 1.04
C GLY A 84 -9.30 2.69 1.77
N VAL A 85 -10.30 2.07 1.12
CA VAL A 85 -11.67 1.90 1.65
C VAL A 85 -11.99 0.45 2.05
N SER A 86 -11.02 -0.47 1.94
CA SER A 86 -11.18 -1.89 2.29
C SER A 86 -11.59 -2.14 3.74
N TYR A 87 -11.28 -1.23 4.67
CA TYR A 87 -11.66 -1.32 6.08
C TYR A 87 -13.19 -1.34 6.32
N HIS A 88 -13.99 -0.98 5.32
CA HIS A 88 -15.44 -1.11 5.36
C HIS A 88 -15.97 -2.50 4.99
N PHE A 89 -15.13 -3.33 4.37
CA PHE A 89 -15.50 -4.58 3.71
C PHE A 89 -14.60 -5.75 4.11
N THR A 90 -13.98 -5.69 5.30
CA THR A 90 -12.98 -6.67 5.74
C THR A 90 -13.51 -8.10 5.68
N LYS A 91 -14.75 -8.32 6.11
CA LYS A 91 -15.36 -9.65 6.11
C LYS A 91 -15.62 -10.14 4.69
N GLU A 92 -16.23 -9.31 3.86
CA GLU A 92 -16.58 -9.66 2.49
C GLU A 92 -15.34 -9.94 1.64
N ILE A 93 -14.26 -9.19 1.84
CA ILE A 93 -12.97 -9.45 1.20
C ILE A 93 -12.38 -10.78 1.67
N GLU A 94 -12.41 -11.05 2.99
CA GLU A 94 -11.85 -12.28 3.55
C GLU A 94 -12.60 -13.52 3.05
N ASP A 95 -13.94 -13.49 3.07
CA ASP A 95 -14.80 -14.58 2.58
C ASP A 95 -14.51 -14.88 1.09
N GLU A 96 -14.32 -13.85 0.25
CA GLU A 96 -13.98 -14.02 -1.16
C GLU A 96 -12.56 -14.55 -1.38
N LEU A 97 -11.58 -14.09 -0.61
CA LEU A 97 -10.20 -14.57 -0.70
C LEU A 97 -10.07 -16.02 -0.22
N GLU A 98 -10.81 -16.42 0.82
CA GLU A 98 -10.90 -17.81 1.28
C GLU A 98 -11.46 -18.73 0.17
N ASN A 99 -12.52 -18.30 -0.49
CA ASN A 99 -13.09 -19.00 -1.64
C ASN A 99 -12.07 -19.16 -2.79
N ILE A 100 -11.29 -18.11 -3.09
CA ILE A 100 -10.25 -18.13 -4.14
C ILE A 100 -9.06 -19.00 -3.73
N TYR A 101 -8.75 -19.08 -2.44
CA TYR A 101 -7.68 -19.92 -1.93
C TYR A 101 -8.01 -21.41 -2.15
N HIS A 102 -9.25 -21.83 -1.84
CA HIS A 102 -9.67 -23.23 -1.93
C HIS A 102 -10.04 -23.71 -3.34
N ASN A 103 -10.61 -22.85 -4.21
CA ASN A 103 -11.12 -23.25 -5.53
C ASN A 103 -10.05 -23.18 -6.64
N ASN A 104 -8.85 -23.69 -6.35
CA ASN A 104 -7.66 -23.44 -7.14
C ASN A 104 -7.66 -24.13 -8.53
N ASN A 105 -7.46 -23.35 -9.61
CA ASN A 105 -6.97 -23.86 -10.89
C ASN A 105 -5.73 -23.05 -11.37
N ASP A 106 -4.63 -23.17 -10.62
CA ASP A 106 -3.38 -22.43 -10.87
C ASP A 106 -2.74 -22.72 -12.24
N ALA A 107 -3.11 -23.83 -12.90
CA ALA A 107 -2.50 -24.30 -14.14
C ALA A 107 -2.73 -23.34 -15.33
N GLU A 108 -3.85 -22.63 -15.36
CA GLU A 108 -4.26 -21.83 -16.53
C GLU A 108 -4.06 -20.32 -16.38
N ASN A 109 -3.74 -19.85 -15.17
CA ASN A 109 -3.63 -18.42 -14.90
C ASN A 109 -2.42 -17.79 -15.63
N ASP A 110 -2.61 -16.60 -16.20
CA ASP A 110 -1.53 -15.78 -16.75
C ASP A 110 -0.65 -15.16 -15.65
N LEU A 111 0.43 -14.48 -16.04
CA LEU A 111 1.39 -13.90 -15.09
C LEU A 111 0.73 -12.86 -14.18
N TYR A 112 -0.11 -12.00 -14.76
CA TYR A 112 -0.87 -10.99 -14.03
C TYR A 112 -1.73 -11.63 -12.95
N THR A 113 -2.57 -12.59 -13.32
CA THR A 113 -3.51 -13.26 -12.41
C THR A 113 -2.78 -14.06 -11.34
N THR A 114 -1.74 -14.82 -11.69
CA THR A 114 -0.95 -15.57 -10.71
C THR A 114 -0.25 -14.66 -9.71
N SER A 115 0.35 -13.57 -10.18
CA SER A 115 1.05 -12.61 -9.30
C SER A 115 0.09 -11.87 -8.38
N LEU A 116 -1.02 -11.36 -8.92
CA LEU A 116 -2.04 -10.65 -8.16
C LEU A 116 -2.68 -11.56 -7.10
N ARG A 117 -3.03 -12.79 -7.47
CA ARG A 117 -3.56 -13.81 -6.54
C ARG A 117 -2.58 -14.08 -5.41
N PHE A 118 -1.32 -14.37 -5.76
CA PHE A 118 -0.27 -14.63 -4.78
C PHE A 118 -0.11 -13.48 -3.79
N ARG A 119 -0.06 -12.23 -4.30
CA ARG A 119 0.08 -11.02 -3.49
C ARG A 119 -1.09 -10.86 -2.51
N LEU A 120 -2.32 -10.81 -3.01
CA LEU A 120 -3.50 -10.55 -2.16
C LEU A 120 -3.68 -11.64 -1.10
N LEU A 121 -3.52 -12.91 -1.47
CA LEU A 121 -3.64 -14.02 -0.52
C LEU A 121 -2.56 -13.95 0.57
N ARG A 122 -1.29 -13.69 0.21
CA ARG A 122 -0.24 -13.56 1.23
C ARG A 122 -0.38 -12.32 2.09
N GLU A 123 -0.88 -11.21 1.56
CA GLU A 123 -1.18 -10.01 2.34
C GLU A 123 -2.22 -10.29 3.44
N HIS A 124 -3.15 -11.21 3.17
CA HIS A 124 -4.17 -11.68 4.11
C HIS A 124 -3.75 -12.89 4.95
N GLY A 125 -2.50 -13.37 4.83
CA GLY A 125 -1.95 -14.43 5.68
C GLY A 125 -2.15 -15.86 5.17
N TYR A 126 -2.65 -16.04 3.95
CA TYR A 126 -2.72 -17.37 3.32
C TYR A 126 -1.33 -17.82 2.86
N ASN A 127 -1.00 -19.08 3.11
CA ASN A 127 0.29 -19.66 2.76
C ASN A 127 0.30 -20.20 1.32
N VAL A 128 0.41 -19.31 0.34
CA VAL A 128 0.54 -19.67 -1.08
C VAL A 128 2.00 -19.98 -1.41
N SER A 129 2.32 -21.13 -2.00
CA SER A 129 3.70 -21.46 -2.42
C SER A 129 4.19 -20.52 -3.53
N CYS A 130 5.47 -20.12 -3.49
CA CYS A 130 6.10 -19.41 -4.61
C CYS A 130 6.32 -20.29 -5.85
N ASP A 131 6.12 -21.60 -5.74
CA ASP A 131 6.21 -22.54 -6.86
C ASP A 131 5.20 -22.27 -7.98
N VAL A 132 4.14 -21.51 -7.70
CA VAL A 132 3.17 -21.04 -8.71
C VAL A 132 3.85 -20.26 -9.83
N PHE A 133 5.04 -19.71 -9.59
CA PHE A 133 5.82 -18.96 -10.58
C PHE A 133 6.72 -19.84 -11.45
N ASN A 134 6.93 -21.12 -11.11
CA ASN A 134 7.81 -22.02 -11.88
C ASN A 134 7.35 -22.21 -13.33
N LYS A 135 6.04 -22.12 -13.61
CA LYS A 135 5.51 -22.19 -14.97
C LYS A 135 5.96 -21.03 -15.87
N PHE A 136 6.44 -19.93 -15.30
CA PHE A 136 7.02 -18.79 -16.03
C PHE A 136 8.53 -18.89 -16.21
N LYS A 137 9.17 -19.96 -15.70
CA LYS A 137 10.58 -20.26 -15.92
C LYS A 137 10.80 -21.25 -17.07
N ASP A 138 11.92 -21.11 -17.76
CA ASP A 138 12.40 -22.06 -18.77
C ASP A 138 13.14 -23.24 -18.14
N GLU A 139 13.59 -24.19 -18.97
CA GLU A 139 14.32 -25.39 -18.51
C GLU A 139 15.69 -25.06 -17.89
N GLN A 140 16.22 -23.86 -18.15
CA GLN A 140 17.47 -23.36 -17.58
C GLN A 140 17.24 -22.62 -16.25
N GLY A 141 15.99 -22.47 -15.82
CA GLY A 141 15.61 -21.80 -14.58
C GLY A 141 15.47 -20.29 -14.68
N ASN A 142 15.51 -19.71 -15.89
CA ASN A 142 15.33 -18.26 -16.10
C ASN A 142 13.88 -17.93 -16.42
N PHE A 143 13.44 -16.71 -16.13
CA PHE A 143 12.12 -16.25 -16.60
C PHE A 143 12.05 -16.24 -18.12
N LYS A 144 10.99 -16.84 -18.68
CA LYS A 144 10.78 -16.98 -20.13
C LYS A 144 10.81 -15.62 -20.81
N SER A 145 11.42 -15.54 -21.99
CA SER A 145 11.44 -14.31 -22.80
C SER A 145 10.04 -13.79 -23.14
N SER A 146 9.05 -14.68 -23.27
CA SER A 146 7.64 -14.32 -23.50
C SER A 146 7.02 -13.48 -22.38
N VAL A 147 7.57 -13.54 -21.17
CA VAL A 147 7.12 -12.71 -20.03
C VAL A 147 7.51 -11.24 -20.21
N THR A 148 8.63 -10.97 -20.90
CA THR A 148 9.20 -9.61 -20.98
C THR A 148 8.31 -8.61 -21.72
N SER A 149 7.41 -9.09 -22.59
CA SER A 149 6.43 -8.26 -23.29
C SER A 149 5.17 -7.96 -22.48
N ASP A 150 4.89 -8.71 -21.41
CA ASP A 150 3.72 -8.50 -20.56
C ASP A 150 4.05 -7.54 -19.41
N VAL A 151 3.99 -6.24 -19.70
CA VAL A 151 4.29 -5.19 -18.72
C VAL A 151 3.36 -5.24 -17.51
N ARG A 152 2.08 -5.59 -17.69
CA ARG A 152 1.12 -5.70 -16.59
C ARG A 152 1.44 -6.89 -15.69
N GLY A 153 1.75 -8.04 -16.29
CA GLY A 153 2.23 -9.21 -15.55
C GLY A 153 3.55 -8.94 -14.82
N LEU A 154 4.50 -8.25 -15.46
CA LEU A 154 5.76 -7.84 -14.82
C LEU A 154 5.53 -6.91 -13.62
N LEU A 155 4.61 -5.96 -13.75
CA LEU A 155 4.27 -5.03 -12.66
C LEU A 155 3.67 -5.79 -11.47
N GLU A 156 2.71 -6.69 -11.69
CA GLU A 156 2.17 -7.48 -10.58
C GLU A 156 3.18 -8.45 -9.99
N LEU A 157 4.05 -9.06 -10.80
CA LEU A 157 5.14 -9.91 -10.30
C LEU A 157 6.11 -9.11 -9.45
N TYR A 158 6.45 -7.89 -9.87
CA TYR A 158 7.26 -6.95 -9.08
C TYR A 158 6.59 -6.70 -7.72
N GLN A 159 5.31 -6.34 -7.69
CA GLN A 159 4.59 -6.10 -6.42
C GLN A 159 4.54 -7.36 -5.54
N ALA A 160 4.23 -8.53 -6.13
CA ALA A 160 4.13 -9.81 -5.44
C ALA A 160 5.46 -10.25 -4.82
N SER A 161 6.58 -9.97 -5.49
CA SER A 161 7.92 -10.36 -5.01
C SER A 161 8.32 -9.68 -3.69
N TYR A 162 7.70 -8.54 -3.33
CA TYR A 162 7.89 -7.90 -2.02
C TYR A 162 7.23 -8.64 -0.86
N LEU A 163 6.44 -9.70 -1.13
CA LEU A 163 5.85 -10.61 -0.13
C LEU A 163 6.63 -11.91 0.07
N ARG A 164 7.84 -12.00 -0.47
CA ARG A 164 8.71 -13.14 -0.25
C ARG A 164 9.03 -13.35 1.22
N VAL A 165 9.24 -14.61 1.59
CA VAL A 165 9.83 -15.03 2.86
C VAL A 165 11.18 -15.71 2.63
N HIS A 166 11.83 -16.19 3.69
CA HIS A 166 13.13 -16.86 3.56
C HIS A 166 13.05 -18.14 2.75
N GLY A 167 14.04 -18.38 1.89
CA GLY A 167 14.15 -19.59 1.06
C GLY A 167 13.36 -19.54 -0.25
N GLU A 168 12.88 -18.36 -0.66
CA GLU A 168 12.11 -18.17 -1.89
C GLU A 168 12.93 -17.46 -2.98
N ASP A 169 14.02 -18.10 -3.41
CA ASP A 169 14.99 -17.52 -4.35
C ASP A 169 14.35 -17.10 -5.69
N ILE A 170 13.27 -17.76 -6.12
CA ILE A 170 12.49 -17.38 -7.31
C ILE A 170 11.96 -15.94 -7.22
N LEU A 171 11.59 -15.47 -6.03
CA LEU A 171 11.10 -14.11 -5.82
C LEU A 171 12.25 -13.10 -5.70
N ASP A 172 13.44 -13.55 -5.26
CA ASP A 172 14.66 -12.74 -5.29
C ASP A 172 15.07 -12.41 -6.72
N GLU A 173 15.04 -13.43 -7.58
CA GLU A 173 15.23 -13.27 -9.02
C GLU A 173 14.13 -12.40 -9.63
N ALA A 174 12.87 -12.59 -9.22
CA ALA A 174 11.73 -11.83 -9.73
C ALA A 174 11.88 -10.32 -9.49
N ILE A 175 12.33 -9.88 -8.31
CA ILE A 175 12.61 -8.45 -8.04
C ILE A 175 13.60 -7.91 -9.07
N SER A 176 14.74 -8.59 -9.23
CA SER A 176 15.82 -8.12 -10.11
C SER A 176 15.38 -8.11 -11.58
N PHE A 177 14.73 -9.17 -12.03
CA PHE A 177 14.23 -9.34 -13.38
C PHE A 177 13.18 -8.28 -13.74
N THR A 178 12.14 -8.15 -12.92
CA THR A 178 11.04 -7.19 -13.17
C THR A 178 11.52 -5.74 -13.10
N THR A 179 12.38 -5.39 -12.14
CA THR A 179 12.95 -4.04 -12.03
C THR A 179 13.66 -3.62 -13.31
N ASN A 180 14.49 -4.49 -13.88
CA ASN A 180 15.22 -4.21 -15.12
C ASN A 180 14.26 -4.01 -16.31
N HIS A 181 13.32 -4.93 -16.51
CA HIS A 181 12.40 -4.87 -17.65
C HIS A 181 11.39 -3.73 -17.55
N LEU A 182 10.85 -3.46 -16.36
CA LEU A 182 9.96 -2.33 -16.13
C LEU A 182 10.68 -1.00 -16.36
N SER A 183 11.91 -0.85 -15.86
CA SER A 183 12.71 0.38 -16.07
C SER A 183 12.95 0.68 -17.55
N LEU A 184 13.18 -0.36 -18.36
CA LEU A 184 13.33 -0.22 -19.81
C LEU A 184 11.99 0.11 -20.51
N ALA A 185 10.87 -0.44 -20.03
CA ALA A 185 9.57 -0.26 -20.63
C ALA A 185 8.93 1.11 -20.38
N VAL A 186 9.21 1.76 -19.24
CA VAL A 186 8.56 3.03 -18.78
C VAL A 186 8.49 4.08 -19.88
N ALA A 187 9.57 4.29 -20.64
CA ALA A 187 9.65 5.33 -21.67
C ALA A 187 8.71 5.11 -22.86
N SER A 188 8.26 3.88 -23.10
CA SER A 188 7.37 3.50 -24.20
C SER A 188 5.92 3.28 -23.80
N LEU A 189 5.58 3.45 -22.52
CA LEU A 189 4.23 3.20 -22.01
C LEU A 189 3.36 4.45 -22.05
N ASP A 190 2.08 4.24 -22.34
CA ASP A 190 1.07 5.28 -22.26
C ASP A 190 0.60 5.52 -20.82
N HIS A 191 0.15 6.75 -20.53
CA HIS A 191 -0.53 7.07 -19.28
C HIS A 191 -1.91 6.39 -19.23
N PRO A 192 -2.36 5.82 -18.09
CA PRO A 192 -1.80 5.95 -16.73
C PRO A 192 -0.76 4.90 -16.34
N LEU A 193 -0.55 3.87 -17.17
CA LEU A 193 0.30 2.73 -16.83
C LEU A 193 1.77 3.14 -16.66
N SER A 194 2.27 4.08 -17.46
CA SER A 194 3.63 4.61 -17.31
C SER A 194 3.86 5.24 -15.93
N GLU A 195 2.89 6.02 -15.43
CA GLU A 195 2.96 6.64 -14.10
C GLU A 195 2.94 5.56 -13.01
N GLU A 196 2.04 4.60 -13.13
CA GLU A 196 1.92 3.49 -12.18
C GLU A 196 3.23 2.68 -12.07
N VAL A 197 3.84 2.33 -13.20
CA VAL A 197 5.13 1.62 -13.21
C VAL A 197 6.23 2.50 -12.61
N SER A 198 6.29 3.77 -12.98
CA SER A 198 7.31 4.69 -12.45
C SER A 198 7.19 4.89 -10.93
N HIS A 199 5.96 4.90 -10.41
CA HIS A 199 5.68 4.98 -8.99
C HIS A 199 6.08 3.70 -8.28
N ALA A 200 5.70 2.53 -8.82
CA ALA A 200 6.03 1.22 -8.26
C ALA A 200 7.54 1.01 -8.11
N LEU A 201 8.33 1.45 -9.10
CA LEU A 201 9.80 1.38 -9.05
C LEU A 201 10.42 2.24 -7.94
N LYS A 202 9.74 3.31 -7.50
CA LYS A 202 10.16 4.13 -6.35
C LYS A 202 9.66 3.56 -5.03
N GLN A 203 8.43 3.07 -5.01
CA GLN A 203 7.74 2.61 -3.81
C GLN A 203 6.81 1.44 -4.15
N SER A 204 7.11 0.26 -3.59
CA SER A 204 6.20 -0.90 -3.71
C SER A 204 4.98 -0.74 -2.79
N ILE A 205 3.85 -1.32 -3.21
CA ILE A 205 2.57 -1.26 -2.48
C ILE A 205 2.75 -1.81 -1.07
N ARG A 206 3.39 -2.99 -0.95
CA ARG A 206 3.58 -3.68 0.33
C ARG A 206 4.34 -2.85 1.38
N ARG A 207 5.24 -1.97 0.94
CA ARG A 207 6.08 -1.14 1.82
C ARG A 207 5.58 0.31 1.92
N GLY A 208 4.55 0.68 1.16
CA GLY A 208 3.95 2.01 1.18
C GLY A 208 3.05 2.20 2.39
N LEU A 209 2.87 3.46 2.80
CA LEU A 209 1.84 3.80 3.78
C LEU A 209 0.47 3.78 3.09
N PRO A 210 -0.58 3.13 3.66
CA PRO A 210 -1.87 2.96 2.98
C PRO A 210 -2.65 4.23 2.60
N ARG A 211 -2.21 5.42 3.03
CA ARG A 211 -2.93 6.70 2.87
C ARG A 211 -2.05 7.81 2.24
N VAL A 212 -0.89 7.46 1.70
CA VAL A 212 0.07 8.38 1.08
C VAL A 212 -0.01 8.31 -0.44
#